data_AF-A0A660ZUW5-F1
#
_entry.id   AF-A0A660ZUW5-F1
#
_cell.length_a   1.000
_cell.length_b   1.000
_cell.length_c   1.000
_cell.angle_alpha   90.00
_cell.angle_beta   90.00
_cell.angle_gamma   90.00
#
_symmetry.space_group_name_H-M   'P 1'
#
loop_
_entity.id
_entity.type
_entity.pdbx_description
1 polymer ?
#
loop_
_entity_poly.entity_id
_entity_poly.type
_entity_poly.pdbx_seq_one_letter_code
_entity_poly.pdbx_strand_id
1 'polypeptide(L)'
;MTESLLSKRWPWILAGAIAIAIYVSTFVQINLPTPTTESSGYSDQRPLGTIDDIRDFAQRTDTNVLFVLIDTLRAERMGMYGYARDTTPFLDEIAERGVRFDRHLAQSSWTKSSMASLWTGLYPPRTGVTRFNHALPDEALMPAEIFEEAGYRTIGIYRNGWVSGYFGFKQGFEVYVKPSTRPIPPSIRRENPTLTVQGTDMDTVETAVEFLRLHGDDCWMLYLHMMDVHEFLYDAESALFGTGNSDIYDNAILHEDYVMQTLFEELDRLELTEKTLVVIASDHGEAFGERGFEGHAREVHRETTEVSFIMSFPFRLEEGVVLSNRTA
;
A
#
# COMPACT_ATOMS: atom_id res chain seq x y z
N MET A 1 4.24 -31.53 65.27
CA MET A 1 3.73 -31.08 63.96
C MET A 1 3.78 -29.56 63.92
N THR A 2 4.78 -29.00 63.25
CA THR A 2 4.89 -27.57 63.00
C THR A 2 4.33 -27.28 61.62
N GLU A 3 3.09 -26.78 61.55
CA GLU A 3 2.52 -26.27 60.30
C GLU A 3 3.34 -25.06 59.83
N SER A 4 3.82 -25.15 58.61
CA SER A 4 4.63 -24.14 57.96
C SER A 4 3.85 -22.84 57.76
N LEU A 5 4.42 -21.72 58.23
CA LEU A 5 3.95 -20.35 58.04
C LEU A 5 3.75 -19.94 56.55
N LEU A 6 4.10 -20.80 55.59
CA LEU A 6 3.89 -20.59 54.16
C LEU A 6 2.42 -20.75 53.71
N SER A 7 1.56 -21.44 54.47
CA SER A 7 0.16 -21.68 54.05
C SER A 7 -0.77 -20.45 54.16
N LYS A 8 -0.33 -19.37 54.82
CA LYS A 8 -1.17 -18.18 55.11
C LYS A 8 -0.92 -16.96 54.22
N ARG A 9 0.05 -16.99 53.29
CA ARG A 9 0.45 -15.81 52.50
C ARG A 9 -0.08 -15.78 51.07
N TRP A 10 -0.54 -16.91 50.53
CA TRP A 10 -1.04 -17.00 49.15
C TRP A 10 -2.22 -16.04 48.84
N PRO A 11 -3.16 -15.75 49.76
CA PRO A 11 -4.26 -14.83 49.46
C PRO A 11 -3.76 -13.39 49.25
N TRP A 12 -2.70 -13.01 49.99
CA TRP A 12 -2.10 -11.68 49.90
C TRP A 12 -1.19 -11.52 48.69
N ILE A 13 -0.53 -12.60 48.26
CA ILE A 13 0.23 -12.65 47.00
C ILE A 13 -0.73 -12.51 45.82
N LEU A 14 -1.87 -13.21 45.86
CA LEU A 14 -2.90 -13.10 44.82
C LEU A 14 -3.51 -11.70 44.76
N ALA A 15 -3.85 -11.11 45.92
CA ALA A 15 -4.36 -9.74 46.00
C ALA A 15 -3.35 -8.71 45.48
N GLY A 16 -2.06 -8.88 45.80
CA GLY A 16 -0.98 -8.03 45.27
C GLY A 16 -0.83 -8.15 43.75
N ALA A 17 -0.90 -9.37 43.21
CA ALA A 17 -0.84 -9.60 41.76
C ALA A 17 -2.02 -8.97 41.02
N ILE A 18 -3.24 -9.08 41.56
CA ILE A 18 -4.45 -8.45 40.99
C ILE A 18 -4.32 -6.92 41.02
N ALA A 19 -3.85 -6.34 42.13
CA ALA A 19 -3.67 -4.90 42.25
C ALA A 19 -2.62 -4.36 41.25
N ILE A 20 -1.53 -5.11 41.03
CA ILE A 20 -0.52 -4.78 40.01
C ILE A 20 -1.13 -4.89 38.60
N ALA A 21 -1.90 -5.94 38.32
CA ALA A 21 -2.56 -6.10 37.01
C ALA A 21 -3.54 -4.95 36.71
N ILE A 22 -4.35 -4.53 37.69
CA ILE A 22 -5.26 -3.38 37.58
C ILE A 22 -4.47 -2.07 37.41
N TYR A 23 -3.38 -1.90 38.17
CA TYR A 23 -2.53 -0.72 38.03
C TYR A 23 -1.89 -0.66 36.63
N VAL A 24 -1.31 -1.76 36.15
CA VAL A 24 -0.72 -1.85 34.81
C VAL A 24 -1.79 -1.64 33.72
N SER A 25 -3.01 -2.15 33.89
CA SER A 25 -4.11 -1.93 32.92
C SER A 25 -4.58 -0.46 32.87
N THR A 26 -4.24 0.38 33.85
CA THR A 26 -4.50 1.83 33.77
C THR A 26 -3.46 2.61 32.98
N PHE A 27 -2.27 2.03 32.71
CA PHE A 27 -1.20 2.67 31.92
C PHE A 27 -0.99 2.03 30.55
N VAL A 28 -1.47 0.81 30.34
CA VAL A 28 -1.43 0.12 29.06
C VAL A 28 -2.81 0.23 28.41
N GLN A 29 -3.00 1.28 27.62
CA GLN A 29 -4.06 1.29 26.61
C GLN A 29 -3.58 0.41 25.45
N ILE A 30 -4.01 -0.85 25.44
CA ILE A 30 -3.98 -1.64 24.22
C ILE A 30 -5.11 -1.10 23.36
N ASN A 31 -4.78 -0.23 22.41
CA ASN A 31 -5.70 0.13 21.35
C ASN A 31 -5.82 -1.08 20.44
N LEU A 32 -6.77 -1.96 20.75
CA LEU A 32 -7.25 -2.91 19.75
C LEU A 32 -8.00 -2.07 18.71
N PRO A 33 -7.66 -2.18 17.41
CA PRO A 33 -8.45 -1.53 16.38
C PRO A 33 -9.91 -1.92 16.55
N THR A 34 -10.79 -0.93 16.49
CA THR A 34 -12.23 -1.19 16.49
C THR A 34 -12.53 -1.70 15.09
N PRO A 35 -13.07 -2.92 14.91
CA PRO A 35 -13.41 -3.42 13.58
C PRO A 35 -14.36 -2.42 12.92
N THR A 36 -14.00 -1.93 11.74
CA THR A 36 -14.94 -1.19 10.90
C THR A 36 -16.07 -2.14 10.57
N THR A 37 -17.30 -1.79 11.00
CA THR A 37 -18.42 -2.75 11.09
C THR A 37 -19.11 -3.06 9.76
N GLU A 38 -18.59 -2.62 8.62
CA GLU A 38 -19.12 -2.96 7.30
C GLU A 38 -18.02 -3.64 6.47
N SER A 39 -18.18 -4.94 6.22
CA SER A 39 -17.27 -5.70 5.36
C SER A 39 -17.36 -5.15 3.94
N SER A 40 -16.21 -5.04 3.25
CA SER A 40 -16.12 -4.68 1.82
C SER A 40 -16.91 -5.62 0.88
N GLY A 41 -17.44 -6.72 1.40
CA GLY A 41 -18.06 -7.80 0.61
C GLY A 41 -17.04 -8.75 -0.02
N TYR A 42 -15.75 -8.43 0.05
CA TYR A 42 -14.66 -9.31 -0.38
C TYR A 42 -14.56 -10.54 0.55
N SER A 43 -14.52 -11.72 -0.04
CA SER A 43 -14.39 -12.98 0.71
C SER A 43 -12.99 -13.54 0.51
N ASP A 44 -12.07 -13.15 1.38
CA ASP A 44 -10.68 -13.61 1.38
C ASP A 44 -10.59 -15.14 1.57
N GLN A 45 -10.34 -15.86 0.47
CA GLN A 45 -10.24 -17.32 0.45
C GLN A 45 -8.86 -17.85 0.85
N ARG A 46 -7.88 -16.98 1.09
CA ARG A 46 -6.51 -17.42 1.39
C ARG A 46 -6.48 -18.30 2.65
N PRO A 47 -5.58 -19.29 2.70
CA PRO A 47 -5.38 -20.11 3.88
C PRO A 47 -4.92 -19.25 5.07
N LEU A 48 -5.26 -19.69 6.28
CA LEU A 48 -4.76 -19.07 7.50
C LEU A 48 -3.27 -19.39 7.66
N GLY A 49 -2.44 -18.36 7.83
CA GLY A 49 -1.01 -18.48 8.12
C GLY A 49 -0.64 -17.84 9.46
N THR A 50 0.64 -17.99 9.80
CA THR A 50 1.23 -17.57 11.07
C THR A 50 2.43 -16.67 10.85
N ILE A 51 2.95 -16.08 11.94
CA ILE A 51 4.19 -15.30 11.89
C ILE A 51 5.39 -16.16 11.48
N ASP A 52 5.39 -17.46 11.82
CA ASP A 52 6.46 -18.36 11.39
C ASP A 52 6.38 -18.63 9.89
N ASP A 53 5.17 -18.68 9.31
CA ASP A 53 5.00 -18.75 7.85
C ASP A 53 5.57 -17.51 7.15
N ILE A 54 5.53 -16.32 7.76
CA ILE A 54 6.20 -15.11 7.23
C ILE A 54 7.73 -15.28 7.23
N ARG A 55 8.30 -15.94 8.24
CA ARG A 55 9.76 -16.18 8.28
C ARG A 55 10.17 -17.19 7.22
N ASP A 56 9.39 -18.25 7.07
CA ASP A 56 9.64 -19.32 6.10
C ASP A 56 9.31 -18.88 4.67
N PHE A 57 8.48 -17.85 4.52
CA PHE A 57 8.12 -17.25 3.23
C PHE A 57 9.36 -16.84 2.41
N ALA A 58 10.43 -16.35 3.05
CA ALA A 58 11.68 -15.99 2.38
C ALA A 58 12.39 -17.18 1.71
N GLN A 59 11.98 -18.42 1.99
CA GLN A 59 12.51 -19.64 1.37
C GLN A 59 11.68 -20.12 0.18
N ARG A 60 10.51 -19.52 -0.10
CA ARG A 60 9.71 -19.88 -1.28
C ARG A 60 10.39 -19.41 -2.57
N THR A 61 10.33 -20.24 -3.59
CA THR A 61 10.88 -19.94 -4.93
C THR A 61 9.81 -19.82 -6.01
N ASP A 62 8.55 -20.03 -5.65
CA ASP A 62 7.39 -20.09 -6.52
C ASP A 62 6.40 -18.94 -6.28
N THR A 63 6.85 -17.88 -5.62
CA THR A 63 6.00 -16.76 -5.24
C THR A 63 6.02 -15.69 -6.30
N ASN A 64 4.84 -15.27 -6.73
CA ASN A 64 4.66 -14.09 -7.53
C ASN A 64 4.70 -12.84 -6.66
N VAL A 65 5.14 -11.72 -7.24
CA VAL A 65 5.17 -10.43 -6.54
C VAL A 65 4.35 -9.43 -7.35
N LEU A 66 3.30 -8.90 -6.72
CA LEU A 66 2.52 -7.79 -7.24
C LEU A 66 2.86 -6.54 -6.42
N PHE A 67 3.50 -5.56 -7.03
CA PHE A 67 3.80 -4.28 -6.41
C PHE A 67 2.87 -3.22 -6.98
N VAL A 68 1.92 -2.75 -6.16
CA VAL A 68 0.99 -1.68 -6.51
C VAL A 68 1.44 -0.40 -5.83
N LEU A 69 1.66 0.63 -6.64
CA LEU A 69 1.97 1.97 -6.16
C LEU A 69 0.81 2.90 -6.50
N ILE A 70 0.19 3.48 -5.47
CA ILE A 70 -0.90 4.45 -5.61
C ILE A 70 -0.32 5.85 -5.45
N ASP A 71 -0.35 6.63 -6.54
CA ASP A 71 0.22 7.97 -6.59
C ASP A 71 -0.54 8.95 -5.68
N THR A 72 0.19 9.66 -4.83
CA THR A 72 -0.31 10.65 -3.85
C THR A 72 -1.11 10.11 -2.67
N LEU A 73 -1.16 8.79 -2.43
CA LEU A 73 -1.96 8.20 -1.35
C LEU A 73 -1.37 8.48 0.04
N ARG A 74 -2.02 9.41 0.75
CA ARG A 74 -1.67 9.84 2.10
C ARG A 74 -2.22 8.88 3.16
N ALA A 75 -1.36 8.37 4.03
CA ALA A 75 -1.75 7.39 5.06
C ALA A 75 -2.84 7.91 6.01
N GLU A 76 -2.74 9.17 6.46
CA GLU A 76 -3.70 9.78 7.39
C GLU A 76 -5.13 9.93 6.85
N ARG A 77 -5.32 9.64 5.56
CA ARG A 77 -6.60 9.69 4.87
C ARG A 77 -7.20 8.30 4.65
N MET A 78 -6.68 7.27 5.30
CA MET A 78 -7.17 5.88 5.21
C MET A 78 -7.60 5.37 6.59
N GLY A 79 -8.63 4.52 6.63
CA GLY A 79 -9.29 4.08 7.86
C GLY A 79 -8.37 3.31 8.81
N MET A 80 -7.53 2.40 8.30
CA MET A 80 -6.54 1.62 9.08
C MET A 80 -5.48 2.48 9.82
N TYR A 81 -5.32 3.75 9.45
CA TYR A 81 -4.46 4.73 10.15
C TYR A 81 -5.25 5.67 11.07
N GLY A 82 -6.53 5.38 11.31
CA GLY A 82 -7.41 6.11 12.21
C GLY A 82 -8.16 7.28 11.55
N TYR A 83 -8.27 7.30 10.22
CA TYR A 83 -9.08 8.31 9.55
C TYR A 83 -10.58 8.09 9.84
N ALA A 84 -11.32 9.18 10.05
CA ALA A 84 -12.70 9.11 10.52
C ALA A 84 -13.73 8.78 9.44
N ARG A 85 -13.34 8.90 8.16
CA ARG A 85 -14.20 8.60 7.01
C ARG A 85 -13.83 7.25 6.42
N ASP A 86 -14.84 6.52 5.99
CA ASP A 86 -14.70 5.20 5.40
C ASP A 86 -14.24 5.30 3.94
N THR A 87 -12.96 5.63 3.80
CA THR A 87 -12.29 5.89 2.52
C THR A 87 -11.65 4.64 1.95
N THR A 88 -11.39 3.63 2.77
CA THR A 88 -10.60 2.44 2.40
C THR A 88 -11.12 1.14 3.02
N PRO A 89 -12.43 0.85 3.01
CA PRO A 89 -12.98 -0.34 3.66
C PRO A 89 -12.33 -1.65 3.19
N PHE A 90 -12.02 -1.79 1.90
CA PHE A 90 -11.36 -2.98 1.36
C PHE A 90 -9.89 -3.07 1.78
N LEU A 91 -9.11 -1.99 1.60
CA LEU A 91 -7.69 -1.99 1.98
C LEU A 91 -7.51 -2.14 3.50
N ASP A 92 -8.45 -1.65 4.30
CA ASP A 92 -8.47 -1.86 5.75
C ASP A 92 -8.59 -3.35 6.08
N GLU A 93 -9.51 -4.07 5.42
CA GLU A 93 -9.69 -5.52 5.56
C GLU A 93 -8.42 -6.31 5.14
N ILE A 94 -7.75 -5.88 4.07
CA ILE A 94 -6.47 -6.47 3.64
C ILE A 94 -5.38 -6.23 4.69
N ALA A 95 -5.30 -5.02 5.25
CA ALA A 95 -4.30 -4.68 6.26
C ALA A 95 -4.55 -5.40 7.60
N GLU A 96 -5.81 -5.59 7.99
CA GLU A 96 -6.22 -6.33 9.19
C GLU A 96 -5.81 -7.82 9.17
N ARG A 97 -5.48 -8.36 8.00
CA ARG A 97 -5.02 -9.76 7.84
C ARG A 97 -3.63 -9.89 7.23
N GLY A 98 -2.94 -8.77 7.05
CA GLY A 98 -1.60 -8.69 6.47
C GLY A 98 -0.60 -8.08 7.43
N VAL A 99 0.41 -7.42 6.86
CA VAL A 99 1.36 -6.58 7.59
C VAL A 99 1.19 -5.15 7.11
N ARG A 100 1.06 -4.19 8.03
CA ARG A 100 1.13 -2.76 7.72
C ARG A 100 2.21 -2.06 8.52
N PHE A 101 2.79 -1.02 7.95
CA PHE A 101 3.70 -0.14 8.69
C PHE A 101 2.91 1.00 9.28
N ASP A 102 3.04 1.24 10.58
CA ASP A 102 2.32 2.34 11.25
C ASP A 102 2.81 3.71 10.77
N ARG A 103 4.08 3.78 10.38
CA ARG A 103 4.72 5.00 9.89
C ARG A 103 5.74 4.69 8.81
N HIS A 104 5.31 4.74 7.55
CA HIS A 104 6.17 4.69 6.38
C HIS A 104 6.39 6.09 5.79
N LEU A 105 7.60 6.34 5.30
CA LEU A 105 7.99 7.64 4.75
C LEU A 105 8.45 7.56 3.32
N ALA A 106 7.83 8.39 2.49
CA ALA A 106 8.34 8.76 1.19
C ALA A 106 9.64 9.57 1.33
N GLN A 107 10.59 9.30 0.44
CA GLN A 107 11.90 9.95 0.46
C GLN A 107 11.90 11.31 -0.24
N SER A 108 10.79 11.66 -0.87
CA SER A 108 10.57 12.91 -1.57
C SER A 108 9.08 13.22 -1.63
N SER A 109 8.74 14.48 -1.86
CA SER A 109 7.35 14.94 -2.00
C SER A 109 6.83 14.92 -3.44
N TRP A 110 7.54 14.29 -4.38
CA TRP A 110 7.14 14.18 -5.78
C TRP A 110 7.61 12.87 -6.41
N THR A 111 6.80 12.36 -7.34
CA THR A 111 6.92 11.02 -7.93
C THR A 111 8.32 10.66 -8.36
N LYS A 112 8.93 11.43 -9.28
CA LYS A 112 10.17 10.98 -9.92
C LYS A 112 11.31 10.76 -8.93
N SER A 113 11.49 11.68 -7.98
CA SER A 113 12.54 11.56 -6.98
C SER A 113 12.22 10.51 -5.92
N SER A 114 10.93 10.33 -5.57
CA SER A 114 10.53 9.33 -4.59
C SER A 114 10.69 7.92 -5.16
N MET A 115 10.21 7.70 -6.39
CA MET A 115 10.33 6.44 -7.10
C MET A 115 11.78 6.04 -7.38
N ALA A 116 12.64 6.99 -7.75
CA ALA A 116 14.07 6.72 -7.89
C ALA A 116 14.68 6.21 -6.58
N SER A 117 14.24 6.76 -5.44
CA SER A 117 14.71 6.35 -4.12
C SER A 117 14.17 5.00 -3.71
N LEU A 118 12.87 4.78 -3.90
CA LEU A 118 12.17 3.53 -3.61
C LEU A 118 12.80 2.36 -4.36
N TRP A 119 13.03 2.52 -5.66
CA TRP A 119 13.55 1.42 -6.48
C TRP A 119 15.02 1.10 -6.25
N THR A 120 15.85 2.11 -6.04
CA THR A 120 17.30 1.88 -5.87
C THR A 120 17.69 1.60 -4.42
N GLY A 121 16.77 1.81 -3.46
CA GLY A 121 17.09 1.77 -2.03
C GLY A 121 18.08 2.86 -1.59
N LEU A 122 18.23 3.93 -2.38
CA LEU A 122 19.17 5.03 -2.14
C LEU A 122 18.43 6.33 -1.86
N TYR A 123 18.94 7.16 -0.95
CA TYR A 123 18.40 8.51 -0.73
C TYR A 123 18.48 9.40 -1.97
N PRO A 124 17.60 10.41 -2.14
CA PRO A 124 17.57 11.28 -3.32
C PRO A 124 18.92 11.94 -3.71
N PRO A 125 19.78 12.38 -2.76
CA PRO A 125 21.12 12.88 -3.12
C PRO A 125 22.04 11.82 -3.75
N ARG A 126 21.79 10.54 -3.49
CA ARG A 126 22.56 9.39 -4.00
C ARG A 126 21.97 8.82 -5.29
N THR A 127 20.65 8.84 -5.46
CA THR A 127 20.04 8.53 -6.77
C THR A 127 20.42 9.56 -7.82
N GLY A 128 20.70 10.80 -7.39
CA GLY A 128 20.96 11.92 -8.29
C GLY A 128 19.69 12.50 -8.93
N VAL A 129 18.52 11.89 -8.72
CA VAL A 129 17.25 12.28 -9.34
C VAL A 129 16.52 13.30 -8.45
N THR A 130 16.88 14.57 -8.58
CA THR A 130 16.33 15.67 -7.76
C THR A 130 15.69 16.80 -8.58
N ARG A 131 15.75 16.72 -9.91
CA ARG A 131 15.23 17.74 -10.83
C ARG A 131 14.42 17.11 -11.96
N PHE A 132 13.55 17.91 -12.57
CA PHE A 132 12.66 17.47 -13.65
C PHE A 132 13.39 16.91 -14.88
N ASN A 133 14.65 17.28 -15.12
CA ASN A 133 15.44 16.81 -16.27
C ASN A 133 16.41 15.67 -15.93
N HIS A 134 16.43 15.17 -14.69
CA HIS A 134 17.27 14.03 -14.31
C HIS A 134 16.58 12.70 -14.66
N ALA A 135 17.38 11.67 -14.86
CA ALA A 135 16.99 10.29 -15.11
C ALA A 135 17.85 9.38 -14.22
N LEU A 136 17.36 8.17 -13.95
CA LEU A 136 18.19 7.12 -13.37
C LEU A 136 19.32 6.78 -14.37
N PRO A 137 20.56 6.61 -13.89
CA PRO A 137 21.65 6.13 -14.72
C PRO A 137 21.53 4.62 -14.99
N ASP A 138 22.08 4.16 -16.11
CA ASP A 138 22.09 2.73 -16.48
C ASP A 138 22.81 1.85 -15.42
N GLU A 139 23.71 2.43 -14.63
CA GLU A 139 24.39 1.72 -13.53
C GLU A 139 23.54 1.57 -12.25
N ALA A 140 22.36 2.19 -12.19
CA ALA A 140 21.46 2.03 -11.05
C ALA A 140 20.80 0.64 -11.09
N LEU A 141 21.09 -0.19 -10.09
CA LEU A 141 20.47 -1.51 -9.96
C LEU A 141 19.00 -1.37 -9.55
N MET A 142 18.10 -1.82 -10.42
CA MET A 142 16.66 -1.81 -10.21
C MET A 142 16.15 -3.18 -9.74
N PRO A 143 15.05 -3.26 -8.97
CA PRO A 143 14.55 -4.55 -8.48
C PRO A 143 14.12 -5.47 -9.62
N ALA A 144 13.62 -4.92 -10.72
CA ALA A 144 13.28 -5.71 -11.90
C ALA A 144 14.50 -6.46 -12.48
N GLU A 145 15.71 -5.88 -12.46
CA GLU A 145 16.93 -6.58 -12.89
C GLU A 145 17.25 -7.75 -11.95
N ILE A 146 17.07 -7.55 -10.64
CA ILE A 146 17.27 -8.61 -9.64
C ILE A 146 16.26 -9.76 -9.85
N PHE A 147 14.99 -9.44 -10.14
CA PHE A 147 13.95 -10.42 -10.44
C PHE A 147 14.21 -11.15 -11.77
N GLU A 148 14.63 -10.43 -12.80
CA GLU A 148 15.01 -11.01 -14.10
C GLU A 148 16.16 -12.00 -13.94
N GLU A 149 17.22 -11.63 -13.20
CA GLU A 149 18.34 -12.53 -12.89
C GLU A 149 17.90 -13.78 -12.10
N ALA A 150 16.86 -13.65 -11.28
CA ALA A 150 16.23 -14.76 -10.54
C ALA A 150 15.27 -15.60 -11.40
N GLY A 151 15.08 -15.28 -12.68
CA GLY A 151 14.25 -16.03 -13.62
C GLY A 151 12.77 -15.65 -13.61
N TYR A 152 12.41 -14.49 -13.05
CA TYR A 152 11.03 -14.00 -13.05
C TYR A 152 10.74 -13.29 -14.37
N ARG A 153 9.49 -13.38 -14.82
CA ARG A 153 8.93 -12.43 -15.79
C ARG A 153 8.77 -11.08 -15.11
N THR A 154 9.25 -10.00 -15.74
CA THR A 154 9.22 -8.66 -15.14
C THR A 154 8.37 -7.72 -15.98
N ILE A 155 7.31 -7.19 -15.37
CA ILE A 155 6.30 -6.40 -16.06
C ILE A 155 6.03 -5.14 -15.26
N GLY A 156 6.05 -3.99 -15.92
CA GLY A 156 5.64 -2.72 -15.35
C GLY A 156 4.57 -2.06 -16.21
N ILE A 157 3.44 -1.77 -15.60
CA ILE A 157 2.33 -1.02 -16.20
C ILE A 157 2.26 0.30 -15.45
N TYR A 158 2.47 1.40 -16.16
CA TYR A 158 2.57 2.71 -15.52
C TYR A 158 1.72 3.77 -16.23
N ARG A 159 1.03 4.60 -15.44
CA ARG A 159 0.28 5.74 -15.98
C ARG A 159 1.06 7.05 -15.89
N ASN A 160 1.76 7.29 -14.79
CA ASN A 160 2.53 8.52 -14.58
C ASN A 160 3.74 8.63 -15.52
N GLY A 161 3.82 9.69 -16.32
CA GLY A 161 4.95 9.93 -17.24
C GLY A 161 6.29 10.16 -16.53
N TRP A 162 6.28 10.54 -15.26
CA TRP A 162 7.49 10.76 -14.46
C TRP A 162 8.28 9.48 -14.17
N VAL A 163 7.63 8.32 -14.25
CA VAL A 163 8.29 7.01 -14.18
C VAL A 163 8.46 6.39 -15.57
N SER A 164 8.32 7.14 -16.65
CA SER A 164 8.49 6.55 -17.98
C SER A 164 9.90 6.00 -18.21
N GLY A 165 10.01 5.05 -19.14
CA GLY A 165 11.30 4.47 -19.53
C GLY A 165 12.31 5.50 -20.05
N TYR A 166 11.85 6.68 -20.50
CA TYR A 166 12.72 7.80 -20.88
C TYR A 166 13.58 8.31 -19.71
N PHE A 167 13.13 8.11 -18.46
CA PHE A 167 13.87 8.49 -17.25
C PHE A 167 14.61 7.32 -16.58
N GLY A 168 14.81 6.18 -17.27
CA GLY A 168 15.59 5.04 -16.79
C GLY A 168 14.79 3.98 -16.00
N PHE A 169 13.51 4.23 -15.70
CA PHE A 169 12.68 3.31 -14.91
C PHE A 169 12.30 1.99 -15.61
N LYS A 170 12.63 1.83 -16.90
CA LYS A 170 12.38 0.59 -17.65
C LYS A 170 13.41 -0.52 -17.36
N GLN A 171 14.58 -0.18 -16.79
CA GLN A 171 15.68 -1.12 -16.55
C GLN A 171 15.20 -2.41 -15.86
N GLY A 172 15.54 -3.57 -16.45
CA GLY A 172 15.16 -4.91 -15.96
C GLY A 172 13.73 -5.37 -16.25
N PHE A 173 12.84 -4.52 -16.80
CA PHE A 173 11.50 -4.93 -17.19
C PHE A 173 11.48 -5.52 -18.61
N GLU A 174 11.05 -6.77 -18.75
CA GLU A 174 10.77 -7.42 -20.05
C GLU A 174 9.67 -6.62 -20.79
N VAL A 175 8.60 -6.29 -20.07
CA VAL A 175 7.48 -5.49 -20.58
C VAL A 175 7.34 -4.23 -19.71
N TYR A 176 7.43 -3.05 -20.32
CA TYR A 176 7.23 -1.78 -19.61
C TYR A 176 6.39 -0.82 -20.44
N VAL A 177 5.11 -0.70 -20.11
CA VAL A 177 4.11 -0.10 -21.00
C VAL A 177 3.14 0.81 -20.25
N LYS A 178 2.53 1.73 -21.00
CA LYS A 178 1.30 2.41 -20.56
C LYS A 178 0.11 1.52 -20.91
N PRO A 179 -0.94 1.47 -20.07
CA PRO A 179 -2.13 0.71 -20.40
C PRO A 179 -2.83 1.29 -21.64
N SER A 180 -3.56 0.44 -22.36
CA SER A 180 -4.42 0.89 -23.45
C SER A 180 -5.64 1.60 -22.86
N THR A 181 -5.68 2.92 -23.00
CA THR A 181 -6.69 3.73 -22.32
C THR A 181 -8.00 3.79 -23.10
N ARG A 182 -9.13 3.69 -22.40
CA ARG A 182 -10.46 3.95 -22.99
C ARG A 182 -10.90 5.39 -22.72
N PRO A 183 -11.85 5.94 -23.50
CA PRO A 183 -12.48 7.21 -23.15
C PRO A 183 -13.14 7.11 -21.77
N ILE A 184 -12.86 8.07 -20.90
CA ILE A 184 -13.43 8.13 -19.56
C ILE A 184 -14.95 8.33 -19.69
N PRO A 185 -15.77 7.45 -19.08
CA PRO A 185 -17.22 7.60 -19.09
C PRO A 185 -17.66 8.94 -18.47
N PRO A 186 -18.76 9.56 -18.94
CA PRO A 186 -19.27 10.81 -18.35
C PRO A 186 -19.68 10.71 -16.87
N SER A 187 -19.86 9.49 -16.36
CA SER A 187 -20.16 9.22 -14.95
C SER A 187 -18.94 9.39 -14.04
N ILE A 188 -17.74 9.30 -14.59
CA ILE A 188 -16.49 9.50 -13.87
C ILE A 188 -16.15 10.99 -13.90
N ARG A 189 -15.88 11.54 -12.71
CA ARG A 189 -15.47 12.92 -12.49
C ARG A 189 -13.98 12.98 -12.24
N ARG A 190 -13.38 14.11 -12.59
CA ARG A 190 -11.97 14.42 -12.39
C ARG A 190 -11.88 15.91 -12.07
N GLU A 191 -11.42 16.23 -10.87
CA GLU A 191 -11.48 17.61 -10.36
C GLU A 191 -10.11 17.98 -9.76
N ASN A 192 -9.44 18.98 -10.33
CA ASN A 192 -8.17 19.55 -9.83
C ASN A 192 -6.87 18.71 -9.94
N PRO A 193 -6.58 18.01 -11.05
CA PRO A 193 -5.30 17.31 -11.18
C PRO A 193 -4.13 18.29 -11.42
N THR A 194 -3.02 18.13 -10.70
CA THR A 194 -1.75 18.81 -11.03
C THR A 194 -1.16 18.30 -12.35
N LEU A 195 -1.52 17.07 -12.75
CA LEU A 195 -1.18 16.40 -14.00
C LEU A 195 -2.35 15.51 -14.43
N THR A 196 -2.75 15.61 -15.69
CA THR A 196 -3.82 14.80 -16.27
C THR A 196 -3.26 13.78 -17.26
N VAL A 197 -3.63 12.51 -17.09
CA VAL A 197 -3.34 11.40 -18.00
C VAL A 197 -4.65 10.80 -18.51
N GLN A 198 -4.61 10.21 -19.71
CA GLN A 198 -5.80 9.54 -20.27
C GLN A 198 -6.05 8.21 -19.54
N GLY A 199 -7.31 7.76 -19.52
CA GLY A 199 -7.73 6.49 -18.93
C GLY A 199 -7.92 6.55 -17.43
N THR A 200 -8.12 5.39 -16.82
CA THR A 200 -8.28 5.17 -15.36
C THR A 200 -7.41 4.01 -14.89
N ASP A 201 -7.34 3.76 -13.58
CA ASP A 201 -6.61 2.61 -13.03
C ASP A 201 -7.28 1.26 -13.34
N MET A 202 -8.57 1.27 -13.70
CA MET A 202 -9.21 0.09 -14.30
C MET A 202 -8.56 -0.31 -15.63
N ASP A 203 -8.04 0.62 -16.44
CA ASP A 203 -7.29 0.28 -17.65
C ASP A 203 -5.94 -0.40 -17.29
N THR A 204 -5.33 -0.03 -16.15
CA THR A 204 -4.14 -0.69 -15.60
C THR A 204 -4.48 -2.11 -15.13
N VAL A 205 -5.57 -2.28 -14.38
CA VAL A 205 -6.05 -3.59 -13.92
C VAL A 205 -6.37 -4.51 -15.09
N GLU A 206 -7.07 -4.03 -16.12
CA GLU A 206 -7.38 -4.83 -17.31
C GLU A 206 -6.12 -5.28 -18.05
N THR A 207 -5.16 -4.37 -18.23
CA THR A 207 -3.86 -4.70 -18.86
C THR A 207 -3.09 -5.74 -18.01
N ALA A 208 -3.13 -5.62 -16.69
CA ALA A 208 -2.55 -6.60 -15.77
C ALA A 208 -3.21 -7.97 -15.92
N VAL A 209 -4.54 -8.03 -15.96
CA VAL A 209 -5.31 -9.27 -16.13
C VAL A 209 -5.01 -9.93 -17.47
N GLU A 210 -4.81 -9.17 -18.55
CA GLU A 210 -4.38 -9.73 -19.84
C GLU A 210 -3.02 -10.43 -19.73
N PHE A 211 -2.05 -9.81 -19.05
CA PHE A 211 -0.76 -10.44 -18.78
C PHE A 211 -0.92 -11.72 -17.94
N LEU A 212 -1.67 -11.64 -16.83
CA LEU A 212 -1.85 -12.76 -15.91
C LEU A 212 -2.60 -13.94 -16.54
N ARG A 213 -3.50 -13.69 -17.50
CA ARG A 213 -4.15 -14.77 -18.27
C ARG A 213 -3.20 -15.52 -19.18
N LEU A 214 -2.12 -14.87 -19.64
CA LEU A 214 -1.13 -15.47 -20.54
C LEU A 214 0.04 -16.10 -19.78
N HIS A 215 0.40 -15.54 -18.62
CA HIS A 215 1.64 -15.84 -17.90
C HIS A 215 1.43 -16.15 -16.41
N GLY A 216 0.19 -16.36 -15.96
CA GLY A 216 -0.11 -16.62 -14.55
C GLY A 216 0.56 -17.88 -13.98
N ASP A 217 0.89 -18.85 -14.83
CA ASP A 217 1.64 -20.06 -14.46
C ASP A 217 3.16 -19.86 -14.34
N ASP A 218 3.69 -18.75 -14.88
CA ASP A 218 5.10 -18.38 -14.73
C ASP A 218 5.34 -17.77 -13.32
N CYS A 219 6.60 -17.67 -12.89
CA CYS A 219 6.97 -16.79 -11.76
C CYS A 219 7.10 -15.36 -12.30
N TRP A 220 6.40 -14.41 -11.69
CA TRP A 220 6.37 -13.03 -12.19
C TRP A 220 6.49 -11.97 -11.08
N MET A 221 7.09 -10.85 -11.46
CA MET A 221 7.07 -9.59 -10.76
C MET A 221 6.28 -8.59 -11.61
N LEU A 222 5.13 -8.17 -11.12
CA LEU A 222 4.24 -7.23 -11.77
C LEU A 222 4.18 -5.94 -10.96
N TYR A 223 4.54 -4.84 -11.60
CA TYR A 223 4.50 -3.50 -11.03
C TYR A 223 3.37 -2.69 -11.68
N LEU A 224 2.46 -2.16 -10.85
CA LEU A 224 1.38 -1.28 -11.27
C LEU A 224 1.58 0.11 -10.65
N HIS A 225 1.65 1.15 -11.49
CA HIS A 225 1.65 2.55 -11.03
C HIS A 225 0.31 3.20 -11.34
N MET A 226 -0.50 3.32 -10.29
CA MET A 226 -1.85 3.88 -10.30
C MET A 226 -1.82 5.41 -10.21
N MET A 227 -2.87 6.10 -10.63
CA MET A 227 -2.94 7.56 -10.79
C MET A 227 -4.30 8.19 -10.46
N ASP A 228 -5.37 7.42 -10.23
CA ASP A 228 -6.73 7.93 -10.06
C ASP A 228 -6.86 8.80 -8.80
N VAL A 229 -6.15 8.44 -7.71
CA VAL A 229 -6.03 9.29 -6.51
C VAL A 229 -5.35 10.62 -6.83
N HIS A 230 -4.20 10.60 -7.54
CA HIS A 230 -3.51 11.81 -7.99
C HIS A 230 -4.41 12.67 -8.90
N GLU A 231 -5.26 12.05 -9.71
CA GLU A 231 -6.17 12.75 -10.61
C GLU A 231 -7.47 13.19 -9.95
N PHE A 232 -7.70 12.81 -8.69
CA PHE A 232 -8.91 13.12 -7.94
C PHE A 232 -10.13 12.56 -8.68
N LEU A 233 -9.96 11.33 -9.18
CA LEU A 233 -10.92 10.64 -10.01
C LEU A 233 -11.89 9.83 -9.14
N TYR A 234 -13.18 10.04 -9.35
CA TYR A 234 -14.24 9.36 -8.61
C TYR A 234 -15.52 9.28 -9.44
N ASP A 235 -16.45 8.43 -9.05
CA ASP A 235 -17.74 8.24 -9.72
C ASP A 235 -18.92 8.44 -8.76
N ALA A 236 -20.13 8.13 -9.21
CA ALA A 236 -21.33 8.31 -8.40
C ALA A 236 -21.40 7.38 -7.18
N GLU A 237 -20.69 6.25 -7.20
CA GLU A 237 -20.68 5.26 -6.12
C GLU A 237 -19.73 5.71 -5.00
N SER A 238 -18.55 6.18 -5.39
CA SER A 238 -17.52 6.71 -4.49
C SER A 238 -17.73 8.17 -4.05
N ALA A 239 -18.70 8.88 -4.63
CA ALA A 239 -19.07 10.26 -4.26
C ALA A 239 -19.85 10.37 -2.93
N LEU A 240 -19.30 9.82 -1.84
CA LEU A 240 -19.95 9.75 -0.53
C LEU A 240 -19.62 10.93 0.38
N PHE A 241 -18.57 11.68 0.07
CA PHE A 241 -18.13 12.83 0.86
C PHE A 241 -18.56 14.15 0.21
N GLY A 242 -18.03 15.26 0.72
CA GLY A 242 -18.32 16.60 0.20
C GLY A 242 -17.70 16.87 -1.18
N THR A 243 -17.77 18.15 -1.57
CA THR A 243 -17.23 18.67 -2.84
C THR A 243 -16.08 19.65 -2.63
N GLY A 244 -15.57 19.79 -1.40
CA GLY A 244 -14.33 20.52 -1.15
C GLY A 244 -13.13 19.75 -1.71
N ASN A 245 -12.01 20.42 -1.96
CA ASN A 245 -10.82 19.80 -2.57
C ASN A 245 -10.37 18.52 -1.82
N SER A 246 -10.33 18.57 -0.47
CA SER A 246 -10.01 17.39 0.34
C SER A 246 -11.10 16.32 0.33
N ASP A 247 -12.37 16.71 0.16
CA ASP A 247 -13.46 15.73 0.11
C ASP A 247 -13.47 14.98 -1.22
N ILE A 248 -13.16 15.68 -2.31
CA ILE A 248 -12.98 15.10 -3.65
C ILE A 248 -11.83 14.09 -3.62
N TYR A 249 -10.71 14.45 -2.98
CA TYR A 249 -9.60 13.52 -2.78
C TYR A 249 -10.01 12.28 -1.98
N ASP A 250 -10.78 12.45 -0.89
CA ASP A 250 -11.28 11.31 -0.13
C ASP A 250 -12.23 10.43 -0.98
N ASN A 251 -13.04 11.02 -1.87
CA ASN A 251 -13.87 10.24 -2.82
C ASN A 251 -12.99 9.46 -3.80
N ALA A 252 -11.86 10.03 -4.23
CA ALA A 252 -10.92 9.37 -5.13
C ALA A 252 -10.17 8.21 -4.45
N ILE A 253 -9.86 8.34 -3.16
CA ILE A 253 -9.33 7.22 -2.37
C ILE A 253 -10.35 6.08 -2.33
N LEU A 254 -11.64 6.38 -2.07
CA LEU A 254 -12.69 5.36 -2.05
C LEU A 254 -12.91 4.72 -3.43
N HIS A 255 -12.80 5.51 -4.50
CA HIS A 255 -12.83 4.97 -5.86
C HIS A 255 -11.68 3.98 -6.09
N GLU A 256 -10.46 4.36 -5.69
CA GLU A 256 -9.28 3.50 -5.82
C GLU A 256 -9.39 2.23 -4.96
N ASP A 257 -10.03 2.31 -3.78
CA ASP A 257 -10.33 1.15 -2.93
C ASP A 257 -11.19 0.10 -3.67
N TYR A 258 -12.20 0.55 -4.46
CA TYR A 258 -13.00 -0.35 -5.32
C TYR A 258 -12.21 -0.91 -6.50
N VAL A 259 -11.31 -0.13 -7.09
CA VAL A 259 -10.39 -0.61 -8.14
C VAL A 259 -9.47 -1.69 -7.57
N MET A 260 -8.94 -1.49 -6.36
CA MET A 260 -8.11 -2.46 -5.65
C MET A 260 -8.89 -3.72 -5.30
N GLN A 261 -10.14 -3.61 -4.86
CA GLN A 261 -11.01 -4.77 -4.65
C GLN A 261 -11.15 -5.58 -5.94
N THR A 262 -11.43 -4.91 -7.07
CA THR A 262 -11.56 -5.57 -8.38
C THR A 262 -10.27 -6.29 -8.79
N LEU A 263 -9.11 -5.70 -8.53
CA LEU A 263 -7.82 -6.34 -8.79
C LEU A 263 -7.62 -7.64 -8.00
N PHE A 264 -7.98 -7.63 -6.70
CA PHE A 264 -7.89 -8.83 -5.87
C PHE A 264 -8.89 -9.91 -6.27
N GLU A 265 -10.13 -9.53 -6.60
CA GLU A 265 -11.14 -10.46 -7.13
C GLU A 265 -10.68 -11.12 -8.43
N GLU A 266 -9.95 -10.40 -9.28
CA GLU A 266 -9.35 -10.95 -10.49
C GLU A 266 -8.18 -11.91 -10.20
N LEU A 267 -7.36 -11.64 -9.19
CA LEU A 267 -6.34 -12.59 -8.71
C LEU A 267 -6.98 -13.89 -8.21
N ASP A 268 -8.08 -13.79 -7.45
CA ASP A 268 -8.82 -14.95 -6.96
C ASP A 268 -9.44 -15.75 -8.11
N ARG A 269 -10.05 -15.06 -9.07
CA ARG A 269 -10.65 -15.68 -10.26
C ARG A 269 -9.63 -16.42 -11.13
N LEU A 270 -8.37 -15.96 -11.10
CA LEU A 270 -7.25 -16.61 -11.79
C LEU A 270 -6.50 -17.62 -10.91
N GLU A 271 -6.96 -17.86 -9.68
CA GLU A 271 -6.33 -18.77 -8.71
C GLU A 271 -4.87 -18.41 -8.37
N LEU A 272 -4.54 -17.10 -8.40
CA LEU A 272 -3.18 -16.59 -8.18
C LEU A 272 -2.92 -16.11 -6.75
N THR A 273 -3.97 -15.82 -5.99
CA THR A 273 -3.87 -15.21 -4.66
C THR A 273 -3.01 -16.03 -3.69
N GLU A 274 -3.14 -17.36 -3.69
CA GLU A 274 -2.38 -18.28 -2.82
C GLU A 274 -0.89 -18.43 -3.19
N LYS A 275 -0.46 -17.78 -4.28
CA LYS A 275 0.95 -17.72 -4.71
C LYS A 275 1.51 -16.32 -4.81
N THR A 276 0.74 -15.29 -4.45
CA THR A 276 1.13 -13.89 -4.70
C THR A 276 1.35 -13.13 -3.41
N LEU A 277 2.52 -12.51 -3.28
CA LEU A 277 2.74 -11.41 -2.35
C LEU A 277 2.28 -10.12 -3.02
N VAL A 278 1.28 -9.46 -2.44
CA VAL A 278 0.85 -8.13 -2.87
C VAL A 278 1.44 -7.09 -1.93
N VAL A 279 2.23 -6.17 -2.48
CA VAL A 279 2.76 -4.99 -1.79
C VAL A 279 2.00 -3.78 -2.29
N ILE A 280 1.42 -3.00 -1.38
CA ILE A 280 0.70 -1.76 -1.69
C ILE A 280 1.45 -0.62 -1.01
N ALA A 281 1.93 0.31 -1.81
CA ALA A 281 2.73 1.44 -1.37
C ALA A 281 2.26 2.74 -2.02
N SER A 282 2.83 3.85 -1.57
CA SER A 282 2.65 5.14 -2.21
C SER A 282 3.97 5.90 -2.25
N ASP A 283 4.13 6.71 -3.28
CA ASP A 283 5.34 7.47 -3.56
C ASP A 283 5.40 8.78 -2.76
N HIS A 284 4.28 9.43 -2.48
CA HIS A 284 4.14 10.59 -1.61
C HIS A 284 2.68 10.81 -1.24
N GLY A 285 2.39 11.80 -0.41
CA GLY A 285 1.04 12.23 -0.04
C GLY A 285 0.60 13.52 -0.72
N GLU A 286 -0.50 14.09 -0.21
CA GLU A 286 -1.15 15.30 -0.71
C GLU A 286 -1.52 16.27 0.43
N ALA A 287 -1.24 17.56 0.24
CA ALA A 287 -1.58 18.63 1.19
C ALA A 287 -2.86 19.37 0.79
N PHE A 288 -3.67 19.76 1.79
CA PHE A 288 -4.97 20.41 1.67
C PHE A 288 -5.04 21.72 2.46
N GLY A 289 -3.99 22.54 2.34
CA GLY A 289 -3.90 23.85 2.99
C GLY A 289 -3.30 23.80 4.39
N GLU A 290 -2.91 22.62 4.90
CA GLU A 290 -2.10 22.55 6.11
C GLU A 290 -0.84 23.42 5.91
N ARG A 291 -0.57 24.29 6.89
CA ARG A 291 0.56 25.25 6.84
C ARG A 291 0.53 26.22 5.64
N GLY A 292 -0.61 26.38 4.99
CA GLY A 292 -0.79 27.30 3.87
C GLY A 292 -0.35 26.74 2.52
N PHE A 293 -0.11 25.43 2.42
CA PHE A 293 0.28 24.74 1.20
C PHE A 293 -0.78 23.72 0.77
N GLU A 294 -1.14 23.75 -0.52
CA GLU A 294 -2.02 22.78 -1.16
C GLU A 294 -1.28 22.13 -2.32
N GLY A 295 -1.41 20.82 -2.44
CA GLY A 295 -0.69 20.01 -3.42
C GLY A 295 0.54 19.30 -2.84
N HIS A 296 1.44 18.92 -3.74
CA HIS A 296 2.69 18.21 -3.44
C HIS A 296 3.86 18.82 -4.24
N ALA A 297 5.01 18.16 -4.24
CA ALA A 297 6.25 18.54 -4.94
C ALA A 297 7.00 19.80 -4.45
N ARG A 298 6.53 20.50 -3.42
CA ARG A 298 7.18 21.72 -2.90
C ARG A 298 7.69 21.59 -1.47
N GLU A 299 7.00 20.83 -0.63
CA GLU A 299 7.27 20.73 0.80
C GLU A 299 7.38 19.27 1.23
N VAL A 300 8.23 19.00 2.22
CA VAL A 300 8.53 17.65 2.75
C VAL A 300 7.95 17.48 4.16
N HIS A 301 6.72 17.95 4.35
CA HIS A 301 5.98 17.80 5.60
C HIS A 301 5.20 16.48 5.61
N ARG A 302 4.67 16.10 6.79
CA ARG A 302 3.97 14.82 6.98
C ARG A 302 2.85 14.58 5.98
N GLU A 303 2.17 15.65 5.55
CA GLU A 303 1.07 15.60 4.58
C GLU A 303 1.52 15.01 3.24
N THR A 304 2.76 15.25 2.84
CA THR A 304 3.34 14.78 1.58
C THR A 304 4.32 13.63 1.76
N THR A 305 4.77 13.32 2.98
CA THR A 305 5.79 12.28 3.20
C THR A 305 5.31 11.08 4.00
N GLU A 306 4.25 11.19 4.81
CA GLU A 306 3.69 10.05 5.56
C GLU A 306 2.66 9.31 4.70
N VAL A 307 3.05 8.11 4.25
CA VAL A 307 2.36 7.35 3.20
C VAL A 307 2.12 5.91 3.62
N SER A 308 1.23 5.21 2.91
CA SER A 308 0.88 3.82 3.24
C SER A 308 1.93 2.82 2.76
N PHE A 309 2.13 1.75 3.55
CA PHE A 309 2.84 0.55 3.12
C PHE A 309 2.20 -0.70 3.74
N ILE A 310 1.68 -1.57 2.89
CA ILE A 310 0.94 -2.78 3.27
C ILE A 310 1.53 -3.97 2.51
N MET A 311 1.59 -5.12 3.17
CA MET A 311 1.95 -6.39 2.58
C MET A 311 0.87 -7.42 2.87
N SER A 312 0.34 -8.00 1.79
CA SER A 312 -0.68 -9.03 1.79
C SER A 312 -0.04 -10.32 1.28
N PHE A 313 0.07 -11.33 2.15
CA PHE A 313 0.79 -12.56 1.84
C PHE A 313 -0.11 -13.55 1.08
N PRO A 314 0.44 -14.64 0.53
CA PRO A 314 -0.38 -15.70 -0.07
C PRO A 314 -1.24 -16.49 0.93
N PHE A 315 -1.16 -16.12 2.21
CA PHE A 315 -1.97 -16.57 3.33
C PHE A 315 -2.42 -15.35 4.12
N ARG A 316 -3.52 -15.48 4.86
CA ARG A 316 -4.05 -14.43 5.73
C ARG A 316 -3.69 -14.70 7.19
N LEU A 317 -3.38 -13.67 7.94
CA LEU A 317 -3.20 -13.77 9.39
C LEU A 317 -4.56 -13.73 10.10
N GLU A 318 -4.64 -14.37 11.28
CA GLU A 318 -5.84 -14.25 12.14
C GLU A 318 -6.00 -12.82 12.64
N GLU A 319 -4.88 -12.21 13.06
CA GLU A 319 -4.75 -10.81 13.38
C GLU A 319 -3.54 -10.24 12.64
N GLY A 320 -3.74 -9.15 11.93
CA GLY A 320 -2.70 -8.45 11.17
C GLY A 320 -1.59 -7.93 12.06
N VAL A 321 -0.41 -7.76 11.48
CA VAL A 321 0.78 -7.25 12.19
C VAL A 321 1.00 -5.79 11.87
N VAL A 322 1.09 -4.96 12.91
CA VAL A 322 1.44 -3.54 12.80
C VAL A 322 2.91 -3.35 13.16
N LEU A 323 3.70 -2.87 12.21
CA LEU A 323 5.10 -2.53 12.43
C LEU A 323 5.23 -1.05 12.83
N SER A 324 5.46 -0.79 14.11
CA SER A 324 5.60 0.56 14.66
C SER A 324 6.96 1.22 14.41
N ASN A 325 7.94 0.44 13.90
CA ASN A 325 9.25 0.99 13.56
C ASN A 325 9.13 1.89 12.34
N ARG A 326 9.70 3.09 12.45
CA ARG A 326 9.83 4.02 11.32
C ARG A 326 10.78 3.42 10.29
N THR A 327 10.29 3.24 9.07
CA THR A 327 11.16 2.96 7.92
C THR A 327 11.76 4.27 7.42
N ALA A 328 13.04 4.24 7.06
CA ALA A 328 13.83 5.40 6.68
C ALA A 328 14.61 5.12 5.41
#